data_AF-A0A923TS72-F1
#
_entry.id   AF-A0A923TS72-F1
#
_cell.length_a   1.000
_cell.length_b   1.000
_cell.length_c   1.000
_cell.angle_alpha   90.00
_cell.angle_beta   90.00
_cell.angle_gamma   90.00
#
_symmetry.space_group_name_H-M   'P 1'
#
loop_
_entity.id
_entity.type
_entity.pdbx_description
1 polymer ?
#
loop_
_entity_poly.entity_id
_entity_poly.type
_entity_poly.pdbx_seq_one_letter_code
_entity_poly.pdbx_strand_id
1 'polypeptide(L)'
;MSQITLSQHIQLSAEQIDELERLSALGYTYADMALYFNFDEKIFIANAEFKESTINRHIRRGAMMSIAREQQAILTAAEGGNITASQELGKIRRDRGFEISKLDVFGGFQKVRDFEKLQNYIDGGCKDDLSNEESIWIEALSLMNSMDRKHGRRTTIAFFTKAPFNLTYSRASDMYDESQNLFYIDRNVEKKALRNKKAEQIEEAAAVVLQTAKNSKDFEVYGNLQMQAAKLRELDKVDPEPINTELYLKPVRMFSLDPTQVGIPSINRSELNAQIEALEIPEKDKTRLRQDAMIEQIILEDKLNELQEESKSR
;
A
#
# COMPACT_ATOMS: atom_id res chain seq x y z
N MET A 1 -41.91 21.34 13.10
CA MET A 1 -43.18 21.22 12.38
C MET A 1 -43.90 20.00 12.90
N SER A 2 -45.04 20.28 13.54
CA SER A 2 -46.11 19.42 14.06
C SER A 2 -45.81 17.94 14.35
N GLN A 3 -45.82 17.63 15.66
CA GLN A 3 -46.31 16.38 16.21
C GLN A 3 -47.72 16.10 15.63
N ILE A 4 -47.77 15.35 14.55
CA ILE A 4 -49.02 14.79 14.03
C ILE A 4 -49.20 13.46 14.78
N THR A 5 -50.02 13.51 15.84
CA THR A 5 -50.87 12.42 16.34
C THR A 5 -50.43 10.99 15.98
N LEU A 6 -49.38 10.49 16.62
CA LEU A 6 -48.88 9.11 16.54
C LEU A 6 -49.67 8.16 17.46
N SER A 7 -51.00 8.21 17.41
CA SER A 7 -51.88 7.43 18.27
C SER A 7 -53.01 6.76 17.49
N GLN A 8 -52.72 6.29 16.28
CA GLN A 8 -53.53 5.25 15.63
C GLN A 8 -52.73 3.96 15.63
N HIS A 9 -52.87 3.23 16.74
CA HIS A 9 -52.39 1.86 16.84
C HIS A 9 -53.26 1.00 15.93
N ILE A 10 -52.71 0.58 14.79
CA ILE A 10 -53.32 -0.46 13.99
C ILE A 10 -53.25 -1.76 14.80
N GLN A 11 -54.41 -2.30 15.17
CA GLN A 11 -54.52 -3.61 15.80
C GLN A 11 -54.89 -4.63 14.73
N LEU A 12 -54.06 -5.67 14.62
CA LEU A 12 -54.28 -6.80 13.74
C LEU A 12 -54.83 -7.97 14.57
N SER A 13 -55.72 -8.76 13.98
CA SER A 13 -56.10 -10.06 14.55
C SER A 13 -54.93 -11.04 14.48
N ALA A 14 -55.01 -12.15 15.22
CA ALA A 14 -53.98 -13.20 15.16
C ALA A 14 -53.80 -13.76 13.73
N GLU A 15 -54.89 -13.93 12.99
CA GLU A 15 -54.88 -14.38 11.60
C GLU A 15 -54.21 -13.35 10.67
N GLN A 16 -54.54 -12.06 10.85
CA GLN A 16 -53.93 -10.99 10.06
C GLN A 16 -52.43 -10.82 10.36
N ILE A 17 -52.01 -11.09 11.60
CA ILE A 17 -50.59 -11.12 11.98
C ILE A 17 -49.86 -12.24 11.23
N ASP A 18 -50.45 -13.44 11.19
CA ASP A 18 -49.85 -14.57 10.47
C ASP A 18 -49.75 -14.29 8.96
N GLU A 19 -50.77 -13.67 8.37
CA GLU A 19 -50.74 -13.24 6.96
C GLU A 19 -49.71 -12.14 6.72
N LEU A 20 -49.60 -11.16 7.62
CA LEU A 20 -48.63 -10.08 7.53
C LEU A 20 -47.21 -10.63 7.53
N GLU A 21 -46.94 -11.63 8.36
CA GLU A 21 -45.64 -12.29 8.43
C GLU A 21 -45.31 -13.05 7.15
N ARG A 22 -46.30 -13.70 6.52
CA ARG A 22 -46.13 -14.37 5.23
C ARG A 22 -45.89 -13.38 4.10
N LEU A 23 -46.63 -12.28 4.05
CA LEU A 23 -46.40 -11.21 3.07
C LEU A 23 -45.00 -10.61 3.24
N SER A 24 -44.56 -10.44 4.49
CA SER A 24 -43.20 -9.94 4.75
C SER A 24 -42.12 -10.96 4.36
N ALA A 25 -42.36 -12.25 4.58
CA ALA A 25 -41.47 -13.31 4.14
C ALA A 25 -41.30 -13.33 2.60
N LEU A 26 -42.37 -13.05 1.86
CA LEU A 26 -42.38 -12.99 0.40
C LEU A 26 -41.85 -11.66 -0.18
N GLY A 27 -41.49 -10.70 0.67
CA GLY A 27 -40.90 -9.44 0.23
C GLY A 27 -41.89 -8.41 -0.33
N TYR A 28 -43.18 -8.50 0.02
CA TYR A 28 -44.16 -7.48 -0.35
C TYR A 28 -43.78 -6.12 0.23
N THR A 29 -44.10 -5.04 -0.47
CA THR A 29 -43.84 -3.68 0.02
C THR A 29 -44.85 -3.29 1.11
N TYR A 30 -44.52 -2.28 1.93
CA TYR A 30 -45.45 -1.78 2.93
C TYR A 30 -46.74 -1.22 2.32
N ALA A 31 -46.66 -0.65 1.11
CA ALA A 31 -47.83 -0.18 0.37
C ALA A 31 -48.73 -1.34 -0.07
N ASP A 32 -48.14 -2.43 -0.57
CA ASP A 32 -48.90 -3.62 -0.97
C ASP A 32 -49.56 -4.30 0.23
N MET A 33 -48.86 -4.35 1.37
CA MET A 33 -49.43 -4.87 2.62
C MET A 33 -50.58 -4.00 3.11
N ALA A 34 -50.43 -2.68 3.07
CA ALA A 34 -51.50 -1.74 3.44
C ALA A 34 -52.73 -1.96 2.55
N LEU A 35 -52.52 -2.11 1.23
CA LEU A 35 -53.57 -2.42 0.27
C LEU A 35 -54.24 -3.77 0.57
N TYR A 36 -53.45 -4.81 0.83
CA TYR A 36 -53.94 -6.17 1.12
C TYR A 36 -54.87 -6.20 2.34
N PHE A 37 -54.49 -5.51 3.43
CA PHE A 37 -55.31 -5.42 4.63
C PHE A 37 -56.36 -4.30 4.59
N ASN A 38 -56.42 -3.54 3.49
CA ASN A 38 -57.30 -2.39 3.31
C ASN A 38 -57.12 -1.31 4.42
N PHE A 39 -55.87 -1.05 4.81
CA PHE A 39 -55.50 0.05 5.70
C PHE A 39 -55.11 1.30 4.91
N ASP A 40 -55.19 2.45 5.57
CA ASP A 40 -54.60 3.68 5.03
C ASP A 40 -53.09 3.50 4.86
N GLU A 41 -52.63 3.70 3.63
CA GLU A 41 -51.24 3.49 3.22
C GLU A 41 -50.26 4.32 4.06
N LYS A 42 -50.56 5.60 4.31
CA LYS A 42 -49.65 6.50 5.03
C LYS A 42 -49.52 6.08 6.50
N ILE A 43 -50.63 5.71 7.13
CA ILE A 43 -50.65 5.28 8.52
C ILE A 43 -49.94 3.93 8.67
N PHE A 44 -50.17 3.00 7.74
CA PHE A 44 -49.52 1.69 7.77
C PHE A 44 -48.00 1.80 7.58
N ILE A 45 -47.54 2.57 6.59
CA ILE A 45 -46.11 2.79 6.33
C ILE A 45 -45.44 3.43 7.57
N ALA A 46 -46.05 4.46 8.17
CA ALA A 46 -45.51 5.08 9.37
C ALA A 46 -45.35 4.09 10.54
N ASN A 47 -46.32 3.19 10.73
CA ASN A 47 -46.20 2.11 11.71
C ASN A 47 -45.14 1.08 11.31
N ALA A 48 -45.08 0.67 10.03
CA ALA A 48 -44.10 -0.29 9.53
C ALA A 48 -42.65 0.22 9.61
N GLU A 49 -42.42 1.54 9.55
CA GLU A 49 -41.09 2.13 9.72
C GLU A 49 -40.71 2.37 11.19
N PHE A 50 -41.71 2.59 12.05
CA PHE A 50 -41.48 2.85 13.47
C PHE A 50 -41.00 1.59 14.20
N LYS A 51 -39.75 1.60 14.67
CA LYS A 51 -39.05 0.43 15.23
C LYS A 51 -39.76 -0.24 16.42
N GLU A 52 -40.47 0.55 17.22
CA GLU A 52 -41.15 0.08 18.43
C GLU A 52 -42.63 -0.31 18.18
N SER A 53 -43.10 -0.24 16.92
CA SER A 53 -44.47 -0.64 16.61
C SER A 53 -44.63 -2.17 16.60
N THR A 54 -45.84 -2.62 16.93
CA THR A 54 -46.21 -4.04 16.82
C THR A 54 -46.14 -4.55 15.38
N ILE A 55 -46.58 -3.73 14.41
CA ILE A 55 -46.50 -4.05 12.97
C ILE A 55 -45.05 -4.28 12.54
N ASN A 56 -44.15 -3.35 12.86
CA ASN A 56 -42.74 -3.46 12.49
C ASN A 56 -42.11 -4.72 13.09
N ARG A 57 -42.43 -5.03 14.35
CA ARG A 57 -41.97 -6.25 15.01
C ARG A 57 -42.42 -7.50 14.27
N HIS A 58 -43.69 -7.58 13.86
CA HIS A 58 -44.22 -8.72 13.12
C HIS A 58 -43.64 -8.83 11.71
N ILE A 59 -43.53 -7.73 10.97
CA ILE A 59 -42.85 -7.70 9.66
C ILE A 59 -41.41 -8.24 9.79
N ARG A 60 -40.62 -7.69 10.72
CA ARG A 60 -39.24 -8.18 10.97
C ARG A 60 -39.21 -9.65 11.36
N ARG A 61 -40.17 -10.09 12.18
CA ARG A 61 -40.29 -11.49 12.61
C ARG A 61 -40.56 -12.41 11.41
N GLY A 62 -41.52 -12.05 10.55
CA GLY A 62 -41.88 -12.83 9.35
C GLY A 62 -40.70 -13.00 8.38
N ALA A 63 -40.05 -11.90 8.03
CA ALA A 63 -38.85 -11.92 7.19
C ALA A 63 -37.72 -12.77 7.81
N MET A 64 -37.44 -12.58 9.09
CA MET A 64 -36.42 -13.36 9.80
C MET A 64 -36.77 -14.85 9.85
N MET A 65 -38.01 -15.20 10.14
CA MET A 65 -38.45 -16.59 10.23
C MET A 65 -38.38 -17.32 8.88
N SER A 66 -38.72 -16.66 7.77
CA SER A 66 -38.60 -17.27 6.43
C SER A 66 -37.17 -17.66 6.13
N ILE A 67 -36.26 -16.69 6.27
CA ILE A 67 -34.82 -16.89 6.04
C ILE A 67 -34.29 -18.00 6.96
N ALA A 68 -34.67 -18.00 8.24
CA ALA A 68 -34.25 -19.02 9.19
C ALA A 68 -34.76 -20.42 8.80
N ARG A 69 -36.02 -20.55 8.38
CA ARG A 69 -36.62 -21.83 7.95
C ARG A 69 -35.96 -22.36 6.68
N GLU A 70 -35.75 -21.51 5.69
CA GLU A 70 -35.05 -21.87 4.46
C GLU A 70 -33.63 -22.37 4.76
N GLN A 71 -32.89 -21.63 5.59
CA GLN A 71 -31.52 -22.01 5.97
C GLN A 71 -31.48 -23.31 6.80
N GLN A 72 -32.45 -23.54 7.69
CA GLN A 72 -32.58 -24.79 8.42
C GLN A 72 -32.93 -25.97 7.51
N ALA A 73 -33.78 -25.77 6.50
CA ALA A 73 -34.10 -26.79 5.51
C ALA A 73 -32.86 -27.16 4.67
N ILE A 74 -32.10 -26.15 4.23
CA ILE A 74 -30.83 -26.35 3.51
C ILE A 74 -29.82 -27.09 4.40
N LEU A 75 -29.70 -26.72 5.68
CA LEU A 75 -28.82 -27.39 6.64
C LEU A 75 -29.18 -28.87 6.79
N THR A 76 -30.46 -29.17 7.05
CA THR A 76 -30.95 -30.55 7.19
C THR A 76 -30.71 -31.36 5.92
N ALA A 77 -30.95 -30.77 4.75
CA ALA A 77 -30.69 -31.42 3.46
C ALA A 77 -29.18 -31.69 3.23
N ALA A 78 -28.32 -30.77 3.62
CA ALA A 78 -26.88 -30.94 3.55
C ALA A 78 -26.36 -32.03 4.51
N GLU A 79 -26.89 -32.09 5.74
CA GLU A 79 -26.61 -33.16 6.71
C GLU A 79 -27.06 -34.53 6.21
N GLY A 80 -28.16 -34.57 5.45
CA GLY A 80 -28.64 -35.76 4.74
C GLY A 80 -27.82 -36.18 3.52
N GLY A 81 -26.71 -35.48 3.21
CA GLY A 81 -25.79 -35.82 2.12
C GLY A 81 -26.15 -35.20 0.76
N ASN A 82 -27.07 -34.24 0.70
CA ASN A 82 -27.37 -33.55 -0.56
C ASN A 82 -26.24 -32.57 -0.96
N ILE A 83 -25.58 -32.86 -2.08
CA ILE A 83 -24.45 -32.10 -2.61
C ILE A 83 -24.85 -30.65 -2.96
N THR A 84 -26.02 -30.43 -3.56
CA THR A 84 -26.43 -29.07 -3.96
C THR A 84 -26.74 -28.21 -2.74
N ALA A 85 -27.43 -28.77 -1.74
CA ALA A 85 -27.69 -28.10 -0.47
C ALA A 85 -26.38 -27.78 0.28
N SER A 86 -25.38 -28.68 0.22
CA SER A 86 -24.06 -28.42 0.81
C SER A 86 -23.33 -27.25 0.15
N GLN A 87 -23.41 -27.13 -1.18
CA GLN A 87 -22.85 -25.99 -1.93
C GLN A 87 -23.56 -24.66 -1.59
N GLU A 88 -24.89 -24.67 -1.52
CA GLU A 88 -25.68 -23.49 -1.13
C GLU A 88 -25.40 -23.08 0.32
N LEU A 89 -25.34 -24.03 1.25
CA LEU A 89 -24.94 -23.78 2.63
C LEU A 89 -23.54 -23.17 2.71
N GLY A 90 -22.61 -23.64 1.86
CA GLY A 90 -21.27 -23.07 1.72
C GLY A 90 -21.25 -21.63 1.22
N LYS A 91 -22.19 -21.22 0.35
CA LYS A 91 -22.37 -19.81 -0.05
C LYS A 91 -22.90 -18.98 1.11
N ILE A 92 -24.00 -19.42 1.73
CA ILE A 92 -24.63 -18.73 2.87
C ILE A 92 -23.63 -18.50 4.02
N ARG A 93 -22.83 -19.52 4.36
CA ARG A 93 -21.78 -19.40 5.39
C ARG A 93 -20.68 -18.42 5.01
N ARG A 94 -20.28 -18.39 3.74
CA ARG A 94 -19.28 -17.41 3.24
C ARG A 94 -19.81 -15.99 3.29
N ASP A 95 -21.04 -15.76 2.82
CA ASP A 95 -21.65 -14.44 2.80
C ASP A 95 -21.85 -13.91 4.23
N ARG A 96 -22.34 -14.75 5.15
CA ARG A 96 -22.45 -14.40 6.57
C ARG A 96 -21.07 -14.17 7.21
N GLY A 97 -20.08 -15.00 6.88
CA GLY A 97 -18.70 -14.83 7.33
C GLY A 97 -18.11 -13.50 6.85
N PHE A 98 -18.42 -13.10 5.62
CA PHE A 98 -18.00 -11.83 5.04
C PHE A 98 -18.71 -10.63 5.69
N GLU A 99 -20.02 -10.71 5.93
CA GLU A 99 -20.75 -9.66 6.66
C GLU A 99 -20.26 -9.49 8.10
N ILE A 100 -20.02 -10.59 8.81
CA ILE A 100 -19.45 -10.57 10.16
C ILE A 100 -18.03 -10.01 10.12
N SER A 101 -17.19 -10.44 9.18
CA SER A 101 -15.82 -9.92 9.02
C SER A 101 -15.83 -8.42 8.71
N LYS A 102 -16.75 -7.93 7.87
CA LYS A 102 -16.93 -6.49 7.66
C LYS A 102 -17.37 -5.77 8.93
N LEU A 103 -18.29 -6.34 9.69
CA LEU A 103 -18.74 -5.76 10.96
C LEU A 103 -17.64 -5.78 12.03
N ASP A 104 -16.76 -6.78 12.03
CA ASP A 104 -15.60 -6.82 12.94
C ASP A 104 -14.53 -5.82 12.50
N VAL A 105 -14.21 -5.76 11.20
CA VAL A 105 -13.22 -4.83 10.63
C VAL A 105 -13.67 -3.36 10.73
N PHE A 106 -14.96 -3.08 10.57
CA PHE A 106 -15.50 -1.72 10.61
C PHE A 106 -16.19 -1.36 11.94
N GLY A 107 -16.65 -2.33 12.73
CA GLY A 107 -17.43 -2.11 13.96
C GLY A 107 -16.81 -2.65 15.25
N GLY A 108 -15.73 -3.45 15.18
CA GLY A 108 -15.04 -4.04 16.32
C GLY A 108 -13.79 -3.26 16.75
N PHE A 109 -13.55 -3.22 18.06
CA PHE A 109 -12.56 -2.36 18.72
C PHE A 109 -11.09 -2.73 18.45
N GLN A 110 -10.24 -1.67 18.44
CA GLN A 110 -8.78 -1.62 18.53
C GLN A 110 -7.99 -2.61 17.68
N LYS A 111 -7.23 -2.08 16.70
CA LYS A 111 -5.76 -2.27 16.62
C LYS A 111 -5.12 -1.44 15.50
N VAL A 112 -4.28 -0.49 15.93
CA VAL A 112 -3.11 0.04 15.18
C VAL A 112 -2.24 -1.09 14.60
N ARG A 113 -2.31 -2.27 15.22
CA ARG A 113 -1.54 -3.48 14.95
C ARG A 113 -1.82 -4.12 13.58
N ASP A 114 -2.97 -3.87 12.95
CA ASP A 114 -3.29 -4.46 11.64
C ASP A 114 -2.63 -3.66 10.50
N PHE A 115 -2.52 -2.34 10.67
CA PHE A 115 -1.76 -1.48 9.77
C PHE A 115 -0.25 -1.77 9.81
N GLU A 116 0.32 -1.94 11.01
CA GLU A 116 1.75 -2.29 11.17
C GLU A 116 2.10 -3.65 10.56
N LYS A 117 1.22 -4.66 10.73
CA LYS A 117 1.39 -5.97 10.08
C LYS A 117 1.38 -5.85 8.56
N LEU A 118 0.46 -5.07 8.01
CA LEU A 118 0.38 -4.80 6.58
C LEU A 118 1.63 -4.10 6.04
N GLN A 119 2.16 -3.12 6.76
CA GLN A 119 3.43 -2.47 6.39
C GLN A 119 4.58 -3.47 6.39
N ASN A 120 4.74 -4.25 7.46
CA ASN A 120 5.78 -5.28 7.54
C ASN A 120 5.64 -6.34 6.44
N TYR A 121 4.41 -6.67 6.04
CA TYR A 121 4.11 -7.58 4.95
C TYR A 121 4.54 -7.01 3.58
N ILE A 122 4.20 -5.74 3.32
CA ILE A 122 4.58 -5.03 2.09
C ILE A 122 6.11 -4.88 2.00
N ASP A 123 6.75 -4.45 3.10
CA ASP A 123 8.20 -4.27 3.18
C ASP A 123 8.97 -5.61 3.09
N GLY A 124 8.35 -6.71 3.56
CA GLY A 124 8.88 -8.07 3.50
C GLY A 124 8.81 -8.74 2.12
N GLY A 125 8.11 -8.13 1.15
CA GLY A 125 8.04 -8.57 -0.24
C GLY A 125 7.06 -9.72 -0.52
N CYS A 126 5.92 -9.81 0.20
CA CYS A 126 4.87 -10.83 0.02
C CYS A 126 5.40 -12.27 0.07
N LYS A 127 5.86 -12.74 1.23
CA LYS A 127 6.31 -14.14 1.39
C LYS A 127 5.21 -15.11 1.85
N ASP A 128 4.17 -14.60 2.49
CA ASP A 128 3.03 -15.36 3.04
C ASP A 128 1.71 -14.92 2.39
N ASP A 129 0.63 -15.66 2.59
CA ASP A 129 -0.71 -15.25 2.14
C ASP A 129 -1.36 -14.26 3.14
N LEU A 130 -2.00 -13.22 2.62
CA LEU A 130 -2.70 -12.22 3.43
C LEU A 130 -3.95 -12.82 4.10
N SER A 131 -4.20 -12.47 5.36
CA SER A 131 -5.46 -12.85 6.03
C SER A 131 -6.67 -12.21 5.32
N ASN A 132 -7.84 -12.86 5.40
CA ASN A 132 -9.10 -12.27 4.90
C ASN A 132 -9.41 -10.91 5.54
N GLU A 133 -9.02 -10.68 6.79
CA GLU A 133 -9.22 -9.40 7.47
C GLU A 133 -8.30 -8.32 6.90
N GLU A 134 -7.04 -8.67 6.63
CA GLU A 134 -6.02 -7.77 6.07
C GLU A 134 -6.35 -7.41 4.61
N SER A 135 -6.92 -8.34 3.83
CA SER A 135 -7.32 -8.07 2.44
C SER A 135 -8.49 -7.11 2.36
N ILE A 136 -9.52 -7.30 3.19
CA ILE A 136 -10.65 -6.38 3.33
C ILE A 136 -10.16 -4.99 3.79
N TRP A 137 -9.15 -4.95 4.66
CA TRP A 137 -8.55 -3.68 5.10
C TRP A 137 -7.87 -2.92 3.96
N ILE A 138 -7.02 -3.59 3.17
CA ILE A 138 -6.38 -2.97 1.99
C ILE A 138 -7.43 -2.47 1.00
N GLU A 139 -8.49 -3.24 0.75
CA GLU A 139 -9.56 -2.82 -0.15
C GLU A 139 -10.26 -1.54 0.37
N ALA A 140 -10.52 -1.45 1.67
CA ALA A 140 -11.10 -0.28 2.30
C ALA A 140 -10.20 0.97 2.17
N LEU A 141 -8.89 0.82 2.44
CA LEU A 141 -7.92 1.91 2.27
C LEU A 141 -7.81 2.33 0.79
N SER A 142 -7.80 1.37 -0.13
CA SER A 142 -7.79 1.62 -1.57
C SER A 142 -9.02 2.41 -2.03
N LEU A 143 -10.20 2.04 -1.51
CA LEU A 143 -11.45 2.75 -1.77
C LEU A 143 -11.40 4.19 -1.21
N MET A 144 -10.91 4.36 0.03
CA MET A 144 -10.72 5.68 0.63
C MET A 144 -9.82 6.59 -0.22
N ASN A 145 -8.67 6.08 -0.67
CA ASN A 145 -7.76 6.83 -1.55
C ASN A 145 -8.42 7.19 -2.90
N SER A 146 -9.20 6.28 -3.48
CA SER A 146 -9.91 6.54 -4.74
C SER A 146 -10.97 7.63 -4.61
N MET A 147 -11.69 7.65 -3.47
CA MET A 147 -12.72 8.64 -3.16
C MET A 147 -12.10 10.00 -2.85
N ASP A 148 -10.99 10.03 -2.12
CA ASP A 148 -10.25 11.25 -1.82
C ASP A 148 -9.79 11.98 -3.09
N ARG A 149 -9.23 11.23 -4.06
CA ARG A 149 -8.78 11.79 -5.34
C ARG A 149 -9.89 12.50 -6.12
N LYS A 150 -11.14 12.04 -6.01
CA LYS A 150 -12.28 12.58 -6.76
C LYS A 150 -13.07 13.63 -5.98
N HIS A 151 -13.22 13.45 -4.68
CA HIS A 151 -14.18 14.20 -3.86
C HIS A 151 -13.54 14.91 -2.67
N GLY A 152 -12.29 14.59 -2.34
CA GLY A 152 -11.52 15.15 -1.21
C GLY A 152 -11.84 14.51 0.15
N ARG A 153 -11.06 14.91 1.16
CA ARG A 153 -11.11 14.35 2.53
C ARG A 153 -12.50 14.37 3.17
N ARG A 154 -13.15 15.54 3.21
CA ARG A 154 -14.37 15.75 4.02
C ARG A 154 -15.53 14.87 3.57
N THR A 155 -15.73 14.77 2.26
CA THR A 155 -16.79 13.96 1.63
C THR A 155 -16.49 12.47 1.77
N THR A 156 -15.23 12.08 1.63
CA THR A 156 -14.77 10.71 1.83
C THR A 156 -15.04 10.24 3.26
N ILE A 157 -14.62 11.01 4.28
CA ILE A 157 -14.91 10.66 5.68
C ILE A 157 -16.42 10.58 5.92
N ALA A 158 -17.20 11.54 5.42
CA ALA A 158 -18.66 11.53 5.56
C ALA A 158 -19.30 10.27 4.95
N PHE A 159 -18.84 9.82 3.78
CA PHE A 159 -19.33 8.61 3.12
C PHE A 159 -19.13 7.37 4.01
N PHE A 160 -17.94 7.21 4.57
CA PHE A 160 -17.59 6.06 5.41
C PHE A 160 -18.31 6.05 6.77
N THR A 161 -18.78 7.20 7.25
CA THR A 161 -19.61 7.27 8.47
C THR A 161 -21.08 6.88 8.27
N LYS A 162 -21.52 6.66 7.02
CA LYS A 162 -22.89 6.25 6.68
C LYS A 162 -22.95 4.76 6.35
N ALA A 163 -24.17 4.22 6.32
CA ALA A 163 -24.39 2.85 5.85
C ALA A 163 -23.86 2.70 4.40
N PRO A 164 -23.22 1.57 4.05
CA PRO A 164 -23.16 0.31 4.80
C PRO A 164 -22.04 0.22 5.86
N PHE A 165 -21.07 1.13 5.84
CA PHE A 165 -19.85 1.03 6.65
C PHE A 165 -20.04 1.47 8.11
N ASN A 166 -20.90 2.46 8.35
CA ASN A 166 -21.30 2.94 9.69
C ASN A 166 -20.12 3.23 10.64
N LEU A 167 -18.98 3.71 10.10
CA LEU A 167 -17.80 4.01 10.89
C LEU A 167 -18.02 5.22 11.81
N THR A 168 -17.36 5.21 12.97
CA THR A 168 -17.26 6.44 13.77
C THR A 168 -16.41 7.47 13.04
N TYR A 169 -16.70 8.76 13.24
CA TYR A 169 -15.96 9.83 12.58
C TYR A 169 -14.45 9.77 12.86
N SER A 170 -14.08 9.49 14.13
CA SER A 170 -12.68 9.32 14.53
C SER A 170 -12.03 8.20 13.72
N ARG A 171 -12.65 7.01 13.68
CA ARG A 171 -12.09 5.87 12.97
C ARG A 171 -11.97 6.11 11.47
N ALA A 172 -12.98 6.72 10.86
CA ALA A 172 -12.93 7.09 9.44
C ALA A 172 -11.82 8.10 9.14
N SER A 173 -11.51 9.02 10.07
CA SER A 173 -10.35 9.92 9.94
C SER A 173 -9.03 9.17 10.10
N ASP A 174 -8.91 8.29 11.09
CA ASP A 174 -7.69 7.50 11.31
C ASP A 174 -7.38 6.62 10.10
N MET A 175 -8.39 5.93 9.57
CA MET A 175 -8.28 5.12 8.34
C MET A 175 -7.92 5.96 7.11
N TYR A 176 -8.43 7.19 7.03
CA TYR A 176 -8.06 8.11 5.96
C TYR A 176 -6.56 8.43 6.04
N ASP A 177 -6.07 8.76 7.25
CA ASP A 177 -4.66 9.09 7.47
C ASP A 177 -3.76 7.84 7.24
N GLU A 178 -4.18 6.65 7.67
CA GLU A 178 -3.54 5.36 7.37
C GLU A 178 -3.48 5.09 5.85
N SER A 179 -4.55 5.36 5.11
CA SER A 179 -4.59 5.25 3.64
C SER A 179 -3.57 6.21 3.01
N GLN A 180 -3.56 7.48 3.41
CA GLN A 180 -2.61 8.44 2.88
C GLN A 180 -1.17 7.99 3.13
N ASN A 181 -0.88 7.49 4.33
CA ASN A 181 0.43 6.94 4.65
C ASN A 181 0.74 5.74 3.75
N LEU A 182 -0.13 4.72 3.68
CA LEU A 182 0.09 3.53 2.84
C LEU A 182 0.43 3.86 1.39
N PHE A 183 -0.31 4.80 0.77
CA PHE A 183 -0.14 5.12 -0.65
C PHE A 183 0.92 6.20 -0.93
N TYR A 184 1.39 6.92 0.09
CA TYR A 184 2.31 8.05 -0.09
C TYR A 184 3.52 8.08 0.88
N ILE A 185 3.80 6.98 1.61
CA ILE A 185 4.91 6.90 2.58
C ILE A 185 6.28 7.18 1.96
N ASP A 186 6.57 6.72 0.73
CA ASP A 186 7.86 6.98 0.09
C ASP A 186 7.73 7.40 -1.37
N ARG A 187 7.89 8.71 -1.64
CA ARG A 187 8.33 9.14 -2.96
C ARG A 187 9.84 8.92 -3.07
N ASN A 188 10.23 7.73 -3.51
CA ASN A 188 11.38 7.62 -4.43
C ASN A 188 11.00 8.06 -5.86
N VAL A 189 9.95 8.89 -5.99
CA VAL A 189 9.57 9.51 -7.26
C VAL A 189 10.55 10.65 -7.49
N GLU A 190 11.35 10.50 -8.53
CA GLU A 190 12.28 11.53 -8.99
C GLU A 190 11.58 12.89 -9.04
N LYS A 191 12.26 13.95 -8.58
CA LYS A 191 11.72 15.33 -8.63
C LYS A 191 11.22 15.69 -10.04
N LYS A 192 11.86 15.15 -11.08
CA LYS A 192 11.46 15.25 -12.48
C LYS A 192 10.09 14.60 -12.76
N ALA A 193 9.87 13.38 -12.30
CA ALA A 193 8.59 12.69 -12.45
C ALA A 193 7.46 13.40 -11.69
N LEU A 194 7.76 13.97 -10.52
CA LEU A 194 6.79 14.77 -9.76
C LEU A 194 6.42 16.08 -10.48
N ARG A 195 7.42 16.79 -11.01
CA ARG A 195 7.20 18.00 -11.81
C ARG A 195 6.31 17.72 -13.01
N ASN A 196 6.58 16.64 -13.74
CA ASN A 196 5.76 16.22 -14.88
C ASN A 196 4.31 15.91 -14.49
N LYS A 197 4.10 15.14 -13.41
CA LYS A 197 2.74 14.84 -12.91
C LYS A 197 1.99 16.12 -12.50
N LYS A 198 2.67 17.08 -11.88
CA LYS A 198 2.04 18.35 -11.50
C LYS A 198 1.79 19.26 -12.69
N ALA A 199 2.66 19.26 -13.70
CA ALA A 199 2.42 19.97 -14.95
C ALA A 199 1.19 19.41 -15.70
N GLU A 200 1.06 18.08 -15.79
CA GLU A 200 -0.09 17.41 -16.41
C GLU A 200 -1.42 17.78 -15.74
N GLN A 201 -1.48 17.81 -14.40
CA GLN A 201 -2.67 18.25 -13.67
C GLN A 201 -3.08 19.70 -13.99
N ILE A 202 -2.10 20.58 -14.23
CA ILE A 202 -2.35 21.98 -14.61
C ILE A 202 -2.77 22.07 -16.08
N GLU A 203 -2.21 21.25 -16.96
CA GLU A 203 -2.60 21.17 -18.38
C GLU A 203 -4.04 20.64 -18.53
N GLU A 204 -4.44 19.64 -17.75
CA GLU A 204 -5.82 19.16 -17.68
C GLU A 204 -6.78 20.26 -17.19
N ALA A 205 -6.41 20.98 -16.13
CA ALA A 205 -7.20 22.12 -15.65
C ALA A 205 -7.29 23.23 -16.70
N ALA A 206 -6.20 23.50 -17.42
CA ALA A 206 -6.18 24.46 -18.52
C ALA A 206 -7.09 24.01 -19.67
N ALA A 207 -7.11 22.72 -20.02
CA ALA A 207 -8.01 22.19 -21.05
C ALA A 207 -9.49 22.39 -20.69
N VAL A 208 -9.85 22.19 -19.42
CA VAL A 208 -11.22 22.46 -18.92
C VAL A 208 -11.56 23.95 -19.01
N VAL A 209 -10.62 24.83 -18.65
CA VAL A 209 -10.79 26.29 -18.79
C VAL A 209 -10.99 26.68 -20.25
N LEU A 210 -10.22 26.10 -21.18
CA LEU A 210 -10.36 26.37 -22.61
C LEU A 210 -11.72 25.92 -23.17
N GLN A 211 -12.22 24.75 -22.74
CA GLN A 211 -13.54 24.26 -23.15
C GLN A 211 -14.70 25.11 -22.59
N THR A 212 -14.49 25.73 -21.43
CA THR A 212 -15.51 26.53 -20.73
C THR A 212 -15.39 28.03 -21.02
N ALA A 213 -14.32 28.45 -21.71
CA ALA A 213 -13.98 29.84 -21.94
C ALA A 213 -15.04 30.55 -22.80
N LYS A 214 -15.53 31.68 -22.31
CA LYS A 214 -16.47 32.55 -23.05
C LYS A 214 -15.95 33.97 -23.19
N ASN A 215 -15.05 34.39 -22.30
CA ASN A 215 -14.56 35.76 -22.22
C ASN A 215 -13.03 35.83 -22.39
N SER A 216 -12.51 36.98 -22.80
CA SER A 216 -11.06 37.19 -22.98
C SER A 216 -10.26 36.91 -21.71
N LYS A 217 -10.85 37.15 -20.53
CA LYS A 217 -10.23 36.86 -19.23
C LYS A 217 -10.03 35.36 -18.97
N ASP A 218 -10.90 34.51 -19.51
CA ASP A 218 -10.76 33.05 -19.34
C ASP A 218 -9.56 32.53 -20.15
N PHE A 219 -9.29 33.14 -21.29
CA PHE A 219 -8.10 32.88 -22.10
C PHE A 219 -6.80 33.39 -21.45
N GLU A 220 -6.85 34.49 -20.69
CA GLU A 220 -5.72 34.93 -19.86
C GLU A 220 -5.41 33.92 -18.74
N VAL A 221 -6.45 33.39 -18.07
CA VAL A 221 -6.30 32.33 -17.06
C VAL A 221 -5.71 31.07 -17.69
N TYR A 222 -6.19 30.68 -18.87
CA TYR A 222 -5.61 29.58 -19.64
C TYR A 222 -4.11 29.79 -19.93
N GLY A 223 -3.72 30.97 -20.42
CA GLY A 223 -2.33 31.31 -20.69
C GLY A 223 -1.46 31.27 -19.44
N ASN A 224 -1.98 31.74 -18.30
CA ASN A 224 -1.28 31.69 -17.01
C ASN A 224 -1.08 30.26 -16.52
N LEU A 225 -2.07 29.38 -16.66
CA LEU A 225 -1.95 27.96 -16.30
C LEU A 225 -0.91 27.26 -17.17
N GLN A 226 -0.90 27.52 -18.48
CA GLN A 226 0.11 26.97 -19.39
C GLN A 226 1.53 27.44 -19.04
N MET A 227 1.70 28.70 -18.67
CA MET A 227 2.99 29.22 -18.20
C MET A 227 3.43 28.57 -16.87
N GLN A 228 2.50 28.29 -15.97
CA GLN A 228 2.80 27.56 -14.72
C GLN A 228 3.21 26.11 -14.99
N ALA A 229 2.55 25.42 -15.92
CA ALA A 229 2.94 24.08 -16.35
C ALA A 229 4.34 24.06 -16.98
N ALA A 230 4.65 25.03 -17.84
CA ALA A 230 5.97 25.17 -18.47
C ALA A 230 7.08 25.40 -17.44
N LYS A 231 6.83 26.26 -16.45
CA LYS A 231 7.73 26.51 -15.31
C LYS A 231 8.01 25.25 -14.49
N LEU A 232 6.97 24.44 -14.24
CA LEU A 232 7.12 23.18 -13.51
C LEU A 232 8.00 22.18 -14.27
N ARG A 233 7.90 22.15 -15.60
CA ARG A 233 8.75 21.31 -16.47
C ARG A 233 10.18 21.84 -16.60
N GLU A 234 10.50 22.96 -15.98
CA GLU A 234 11.81 23.64 -16.04
C GLU A 234 12.22 24.06 -17.46
N LEU A 235 11.25 24.27 -18.36
CA LEU A 235 11.49 24.76 -19.73
C LEU A 235 12.18 26.14 -19.78
N ASP A 236 12.09 26.90 -18.68
CA ASP A 236 12.74 28.21 -18.53
C ASP A 236 14.23 28.12 -18.13
N LYS A 237 14.72 26.93 -17.75
CA LYS A 237 16.11 26.73 -17.31
C LYS A 237 16.95 26.18 -18.47
N VAL A 238 18.23 26.54 -18.49
CA VAL A 238 19.20 25.97 -19.44
C VAL A 238 19.44 24.50 -19.10
N ASP A 239 19.44 23.64 -20.11
CA ASP A 239 19.71 22.21 -19.94
C ASP A 239 21.12 21.98 -19.36
N PRO A 240 21.29 21.06 -18.39
CA PRO A 240 22.60 20.75 -17.84
C PRO A 240 23.50 20.10 -18.90
N GLU A 241 24.77 20.51 -18.93
CA GLU A 241 25.76 19.91 -19.84
C GLU A 241 25.95 18.41 -19.55
N PRO A 242 26.03 17.56 -20.58
CA PRO A 242 26.27 16.13 -20.38
C PRO A 242 27.65 15.92 -19.75
N ILE A 243 27.71 15.20 -18.63
CA ILE A 243 28.97 14.85 -17.98
C ILE A 243 29.78 13.95 -18.93
N ASN A 244 31.06 14.27 -19.16
CA ASN A 244 31.91 13.48 -20.04
C ASN A 244 32.03 12.04 -19.52
N THR A 245 31.49 11.08 -20.28
CA THR A 245 31.43 9.65 -19.97
C THR A 245 32.81 9.05 -19.67
N GLU A 246 33.88 9.64 -20.21
CA GLU A 246 35.27 9.20 -20.02
C GLU A 246 35.70 9.23 -18.54
N LEU A 247 35.15 10.15 -17.73
CA LEU A 247 35.50 10.30 -16.31
C LEU A 247 34.96 9.15 -15.43
N TYR A 248 33.97 8.40 -15.91
CA TYR A 248 33.36 7.27 -15.19
C TYR A 248 33.97 5.91 -15.56
N LEU A 249 34.87 5.86 -16.54
CA LEU A 249 35.56 4.61 -16.87
C LEU A 249 36.48 4.22 -15.71
N LYS A 250 36.36 2.97 -15.25
CA LYS A 250 37.27 2.45 -14.22
C LYS A 250 38.71 2.53 -14.75
N PRO A 251 39.67 3.07 -13.97
CA PRO A 251 41.06 3.09 -14.39
C PRO A 251 41.54 1.64 -14.60
N VAL A 252 42.13 1.38 -15.76
CA VAL A 252 42.73 0.08 -16.07
C VAL A 252 43.95 -0.10 -15.17
N ARG A 253 43.90 -1.07 -14.25
CA ARG A 253 45.04 -1.43 -13.41
C ARG A 253 45.89 -2.44 -14.16
N MET A 254 47.06 -2.02 -14.61
CA MET A 254 48.06 -2.88 -15.25
C MET A 254 49.09 -3.30 -14.20
N PHE A 255 49.26 -4.60 -13.99
CA PHE A 255 50.32 -5.15 -13.15
C PHE A 255 51.36 -5.80 -14.06
N SER A 256 52.61 -5.36 -13.94
CA SER A 256 53.74 -5.90 -14.67
C SER A 256 54.89 -6.16 -13.70
N LEU A 257 55.62 -7.27 -13.92
CA LEU A 257 56.89 -7.53 -13.25
C LEU A 257 58.03 -6.65 -13.80
N ASP A 258 57.91 -6.26 -15.07
CA ASP A 258 58.86 -5.36 -15.72
C ASP A 258 58.44 -3.90 -15.51
N PRO A 259 59.27 -3.09 -14.83
CA PRO A 259 58.95 -1.67 -14.56
C PRO A 259 58.85 -0.85 -15.86
N THR A 260 59.59 -1.25 -16.90
CA THR A 260 59.62 -0.57 -18.20
C THR A 260 58.27 -0.62 -18.92
N GLN A 261 57.48 -1.68 -18.72
CA GLN A 261 56.14 -1.81 -19.31
C GLN A 261 55.12 -0.82 -18.70
N VAL A 262 55.43 -0.28 -17.51
CA VAL A 262 54.61 0.71 -16.80
C VAL A 262 55.24 2.12 -16.91
N GLY A 263 56.25 2.29 -17.78
CA GLY A 263 56.95 3.57 -17.97
C GLY A 263 57.88 3.96 -16.82
N ILE A 264 58.20 3.02 -15.91
CA ILE A 264 59.18 3.22 -14.85
C ILE A 264 60.57 2.81 -15.39
N PRO A 265 61.62 3.64 -15.22
CA PRO A 265 62.95 3.29 -15.70
C PRO A 265 63.46 2.01 -15.04
N SER A 266 64.25 1.22 -15.79
CA SER A 266 64.91 0.03 -15.26
C SER A 266 65.86 0.39 -14.12
N ILE A 267 65.92 -0.45 -13.09
CA ILE A 267 66.76 -0.19 -11.91
C ILE A 267 68.24 -0.14 -12.28
N ASN A 268 68.94 0.92 -11.89
CA ASN A 268 70.39 1.03 -12.05
C ASN A 268 71.09 0.33 -10.87
N ARG A 269 71.58 -0.90 -11.09
CA ARG A 269 72.20 -1.73 -10.05
C ARG A 269 73.47 -1.12 -9.47
N SER A 270 74.18 -0.29 -10.24
CA SER A 270 75.40 0.39 -9.78
C SER A 270 75.08 1.49 -8.76
N GLU A 271 74.03 2.28 -9.02
CA GLU A 271 73.54 3.29 -8.08
C GLU A 271 72.98 2.65 -6.82
N LEU A 272 72.26 1.54 -6.97
CA LEU A 272 71.74 0.78 -5.82
C LEU A 272 72.87 0.23 -4.95
N ASN A 273 73.97 -0.27 -5.56
CA ASN A 273 75.13 -0.73 -4.79
C ASN A 273 75.78 0.41 -4.00
N ALA A 274 75.94 1.58 -4.63
CA ALA A 274 76.48 2.77 -3.97
C ALA A 274 75.60 3.22 -2.79
N GLN A 275 74.27 3.12 -2.92
CA GLN A 275 73.34 3.39 -1.83
C GLN A 275 73.49 2.39 -0.68
N ILE A 276 73.69 1.10 -0.97
CA ILE A 276 73.89 0.06 0.06
C ILE A 276 75.23 0.27 0.79
N GLU A 277 76.29 0.64 0.08
CA GLU A 277 77.61 0.89 0.68
C GLU A 277 77.60 2.09 1.63
N ALA A 278 76.79 3.11 1.33
CA ALA A 278 76.60 4.29 2.15
C ALA A 278 75.82 4.05 3.46
N LEU A 279 75.19 2.88 3.63
CA LEU A 279 74.47 2.56 4.86
C LEU A 279 75.43 2.26 6.02
N GLU A 280 75.20 2.83 7.19
CA GLU A 280 75.96 2.55 8.43
C GLU A 280 75.47 1.27 9.12
N ILE A 281 75.55 0.14 8.40
CA ILE A 281 75.08 -1.18 8.84
C ILE A 281 76.27 -2.15 8.85
N PRO A 282 76.30 -3.19 9.71
CA PRO A 282 77.32 -4.24 9.63
C PRO A 282 77.53 -4.79 8.20
N GLU A 283 78.78 -5.07 7.84
CA GLU A 283 79.15 -5.57 6.50
C GLU A 283 78.40 -6.85 6.11
N LYS A 284 78.05 -7.69 7.09
CA LYS A 284 77.24 -8.90 6.91
C LYS A 284 75.84 -8.59 6.34
N ASP A 285 75.18 -7.57 6.86
CA ASP A 285 73.85 -7.17 6.39
C ASP A 285 73.93 -6.42 5.05
N LYS A 286 75.03 -5.69 4.80
CA LYS A 286 75.30 -5.10 3.48
C LYS A 286 75.43 -6.18 2.41
N THR A 287 76.18 -7.26 2.68
CA THR A 287 76.27 -8.40 1.76
C THR A 287 74.91 -9.04 1.52
N ARG A 288 74.06 -9.14 2.56
CA ARG A 288 72.69 -9.65 2.42
C ARG A 288 71.85 -8.77 1.50
N LEU A 289 71.89 -7.45 1.69
CA LEU A 289 71.16 -6.49 0.85
C LEU A 289 71.62 -6.54 -0.61
N ARG A 290 72.92 -6.72 -0.89
CA ARG A 290 73.43 -6.89 -2.25
C ARG A 290 72.96 -8.20 -2.90
N GLN A 291 72.88 -9.29 -2.14
CA GLN A 291 72.34 -10.56 -2.61
C GLN A 291 70.83 -10.47 -2.89
N ASP A 292 70.06 -9.81 -2.01
CA ASP A 292 68.62 -9.60 -2.19
C ASP A 292 68.31 -8.68 -3.40
N ALA A 293 69.18 -7.71 -3.65
CA ALA A 293 69.13 -6.83 -4.83
C ALA A 293 69.61 -7.50 -6.14
N MET A 294 70.00 -8.78 -6.12
CA MET A 294 70.61 -9.51 -7.24
C MET A 294 71.84 -8.80 -7.84
N ILE A 295 72.61 -8.10 -7.00
CA ILE A 295 73.90 -7.49 -7.37
C ILE A 295 75.00 -8.55 -7.22
N GLU A 296 74.98 -9.28 -6.11
CA GLU A 296 75.85 -10.44 -5.83
C GLU A 296 75.06 -11.75 -5.95
N GLN A 297 75.75 -12.86 -6.21
CA GLN A 297 75.13 -14.18 -6.31
C GLN A 297 74.64 -14.64 -4.93
N ILE A 298 73.41 -15.15 -4.87
CA ILE A 298 72.84 -15.70 -3.65
C ILE A 298 73.50 -17.04 -3.33
N ILE A 299 74.17 -17.12 -2.18
CA ILE A 299 74.70 -18.37 -1.65
C ILE A 299 73.62 -18.97 -0.74
N LEU A 300 72.94 -20.01 -1.24
CA LEU A 300 71.79 -20.61 -0.56
C LEU A 300 72.19 -21.33 0.74
N GLU A 301 73.40 -21.88 0.80
CA GLU A 301 73.93 -22.59 1.96
C GLU A 301 74.03 -21.68 3.19
N ASP A 302 74.55 -20.47 3.01
CA ASP A 302 74.68 -19.47 4.07
C ASP A 302 73.30 -19.03 4.59
N LYS A 303 72.35 -18.77 3.68
CA LYS A 303 70.97 -18.40 4.07
C LYS A 303 70.26 -19.53 4.81
N LEU A 304 70.49 -20.79 4.44
CA LEU A 304 69.87 -21.94 5.10
C LEU A 304 70.44 -22.17 6.50
N ASN A 305 71.75 -21.98 6.68
CA ASN A 305 72.41 -22.07 7.99
C ASN A 305 71.93 -20.97 8.95
N GLU A 306 71.76 -19.73 8.47
CA GLU A 306 71.21 -18.63 9.28
C GLU A 306 69.76 -18.90 9.73
N LEU A 307 68.91 -19.40 8.83
CA LEU A 307 67.53 -19.79 9.18
C LEU A 307 67.50 -20.92 10.22
N GLN A 308 68.47 -21.83 10.20
CA GLN A 308 68.63 -22.87 11.22
C GLN A 308 69.12 -22.31 12.57
N GLU A 309 69.92 -21.24 12.59
CA GLU A 309 70.34 -20.57 13.82
C GLU A 309 69.23 -19.69 14.41
N GLU A 310 68.48 -18.97 13.58
CA GLU A 310 67.31 -18.18 13.99
C GLU A 310 66.17 -19.06 14.54
N SER A 311 65.99 -20.27 14.00
CA SER A 311 65.01 -21.23 14.51
C SER A 311 65.44 -21.95 15.80
N LYS A 312 66.74 -22.01 16.10
CA LYS A 312 67.28 -22.56 17.37
C LYS A 312 67.38 -21.53 18.49
N SER A 313 67.35 -20.24 18.17
CA SER A 313 67.39 -19.12 19.13
C SER A 313 66.01 -18.59 19.55
N ARG A 314 64.94 -19.16 19.00
CA ARG A 314 63.54 -19.01 19.46
C ARG A 314 63.12 -20.20 20.32
#